data_AF-A0A402B2W2-F1
#
_entry.id   AF-A0A402B2W2-F1
#
_cell.length_a   1.000
_cell.length_b   1.000
_cell.length_c   1.000
_cell.angle_alpha   90.00
_cell.angle_beta   90.00
_cell.angle_gamma   90.00
#
_symmetry.space_group_name_H-M   'P 1'
#
loop_
_entity.id
_entity.type
_entity.pdbx_description
1 polymer ?
#
loop_
_entity_poly.entity_id
_entity_poly.type
_entity_poly.pdbx_seq_one_letter_code
_entity_poly.pdbx_strand_id
1 'polypeptide(L)'
;MYSRKEEEDWEVTANGLYVATRGYLIRRGYCCSNKCRNCPYINWRNNPNWQPLPAECIKRARVSPKSSAAAQALLDYHQQQLKSCSLDEKEYHQAMIDHYNVLLERWGIIK
;
A
#
# COMPACT_ATOMS: atom_id res chain seq x y z
N MET A 1 -9.88 -16.08 0.42
CA MET A 1 -8.93 -16.61 1.42
C MET A 1 -7.54 -16.62 0.81
N TYR A 2 -6.60 -15.80 1.30
CA TYR A 2 -5.19 -15.88 0.88
C TYR A 2 -4.61 -17.20 1.40
N SER A 3 -4.42 -18.17 0.50
CA SER A 3 -3.85 -19.48 0.80
C SER A 3 -2.43 -19.32 1.36
N ARG A 4 -2.14 -19.96 2.50
CA ARG A 4 -0.90 -19.81 3.27
C ARG A 4 0.23 -20.75 2.80
N LYS A 5 0.15 -21.32 1.60
CA LYS A 5 1.17 -22.23 1.05
C LYS A 5 1.73 -21.67 -0.25
N GLU A 6 3.06 -21.56 -0.31
CA GLU A 6 3.94 -21.52 -1.51
C GLU A 6 4.38 -20.17 -2.14
N GLU A 7 4.25 -19.02 -1.47
CA GLU A 7 5.03 -17.83 -1.92
C GLU A 7 6.35 -17.71 -1.17
N GLU A 8 7.46 -17.81 -1.92
CA GLU A 8 8.82 -17.51 -1.45
C GLU A 8 8.89 -16.12 -0.81
N ASP A 9 9.78 -15.94 0.17
CA ASP A 9 9.92 -14.64 0.85
C ASP A 9 10.69 -13.61 0.01
N TRP A 10 11.52 -14.08 -0.92
CA TRP A 10 12.46 -13.27 -1.68
C TRP A 10 12.52 -13.71 -3.13
N GLU A 11 12.58 -12.74 -4.04
CA GLU A 11 13.04 -12.92 -5.41
C GLU A 11 14.50 -12.48 -5.51
N VAL A 12 15.35 -13.28 -6.16
CA VAL A 12 16.72 -12.86 -6.50
C VAL A 12 16.71 -12.32 -7.93
N THR A 13 17.06 -11.04 -8.09
CA THR A 13 17.16 -10.41 -9.41
C THR A 13 18.39 -10.90 -10.17
N ALA A 14 18.43 -10.69 -11.49
CA ALA A 14 19.61 -11.00 -12.32
C ALA A 14 20.92 -10.35 -11.82
N ASN A 15 20.83 -9.25 -11.08
CA ASN A 15 21.96 -8.53 -10.49
C ASN A 15 22.33 -9.03 -9.08
N GLY A 16 21.74 -10.14 -8.61
CA GLY A 16 21.98 -10.71 -7.28
C GLY A 16 21.32 -9.96 -6.13
N LEU A 17 20.44 -8.98 -6.39
CA LEU A 17 19.69 -8.29 -5.33
C LEU A 17 18.51 -9.13 -4.85
N TYR A 18 18.34 -9.21 -3.53
CA TYR A 18 17.18 -9.83 -2.88
C TYR A 18 16.04 -8.83 -2.78
N VAL A 19 14.87 -9.19 -3.29
CA VAL A 19 13.66 -8.38 -3.23
C VAL A 19 12.56 -9.13 -2.51
N ALA A 20 12.12 -8.59 -1.38
CA ALA A 20 10.99 -9.10 -0.63
C ALA A 20 9.74 -9.25 -1.50
N THR A 21 9.13 -10.43 -1.50
CA THR A 21 7.88 -10.68 -2.23
C THR A 21 6.72 -9.94 -1.60
N ARG A 22 5.65 -9.77 -2.38
CA ARG A 22 4.43 -9.14 -1.88
C ARG A 22 3.81 -9.95 -0.74
N GLY A 23 3.74 -11.28 -0.85
CA GLY A 23 3.22 -12.14 0.22
C GLY A 23 4.00 -12.03 1.53
N TYR A 24 5.34 -11.98 1.47
CA TYR A 24 6.14 -11.74 2.66
C TYR A 24 5.83 -10.38 3.31
N LEU A 25 5.73 -9.30 2.53
CA LEU A 25 5.43 -7.97 3.06
C LEU A 25 4.02 -7.88 3.68
N ILE A 26 3.05 -8.65 3.17
CA ILE A 26 1.71 -8.80 3.77
C ILE A 26 1.81 -9.55 5.09
N ARG A 27 2.53 -10.68 5.14
CA ARG A 27 2.76 -11.45 6.38
C ARG A 27 3.42 -10.58 7.45
N ARG A 28 4.45 -9.81 7.08
CA ARG A 28 5.16 -8.85 7.94
C ARG A 28 4.23 -7.79 8.54
N GLY A 29 3.21 -7.36 7.81
CA GLY A 29 2.09 -6.59 8.38
C GLY A 29 2.29 -5.08 8.55
N TYR A 30 3.39 -4.50 8.03
CA TYR A 30 3.59 -3.04 8.11
C TYR A 30 4.46 -2.49 6.98
N CYS A 31 4.32 -1.20 6.68
CA CYS A 31 5.19 -0.50 5.74
C CYS A 31 6.50 -0.05 6.41
N CYS A 32 7.64 -0.50 5.90
CA CYS A 32 8.97 -0.14 6.42
C CYS A 32 9.59 1.14 5.81
N SER A 33 8.85 1.84 4.93
CA SER A 33 9.26 3.13 4.33
C SER A 33 10.51 3.09 3.43
N ASN A 34 10.93 1.89 3.00
CA ASN A 34 12.03 1.67 2.05
C ASN A 34 11.64 1.91 0.59
N LYS A 35 10.39 2.30 0.31
CA LYS A 35 9.88 2.56 -1.05
C LYS A 35 10.05 1.36 -2.02
N CYS A 36 9.85 0.14 -1.50
CA CYS A 36 10.02 -1.09 -2.27
C CYS A 36 8.93 -1.27 -3.34
N ARG A 37 9.27 -1.94 -4.45
CA ARG A 37 8.35 -2.18 -5.59
C ARG A 37 7.13 -3.05 -5.23
N ASN A 38 7.28 -3.94 -4.25
CA ASN A 38 6.25 -4.90 -3.85
C ASN A 38 5.43 -4.42 -2.62
N CYS A 39 5.58 -3.16 -2.19
CA CYS A 39 4.88 -2.64 -1.02
C CYS A 39 3.36 -2.77 -1.17
N PRO A 40 2.64 -3.52 -0.32
CA PRO A 40 1.20 -3.68 -0.45
C PRO A 40 0.40 -2.54 0.17
N TYR A 41 1.07 -1.63 0.89
CA TYR A 41 0.43 -0.55 1.65
C TYR A 41 0.49 0.79 0.91
N ILE A 42 1.59 1.11 0.21
CA ILE A 42 1.77 2.42 -0.42
C ILE A 42 2.30 2.22 -1.83
N ASN A 43 1.67 2.87 -2.82
CA ASN A 43 2.12 2.90 -4.21
C ASN A 43 3.33 3.84 -4.42
N TRP A 44 4.46 3.53 -3.78
CA TRP A 44 5.65 4.39 -3.78
C TRP A 44 6.23 4.69 -5.15
N ARG A 45 5.97 3.83 -6.13
CA ARG A 45 6.55 3.92 -7.48
C ARG A 45 5.55 4.45 -8.50
N ASN A 46 4.37 4.87 -8.06
CA ASN A 46 3.27 5.30 -8.93
C ASN A 46 3.03 4.31 -10.09
N ASN A 47 3.04 3.01 -9.76
CA ASN A 47 2.84 1.96 -10.74
C ASN A 47 1.33 1.85 -11.02
N PRO A 48 0.87 1.98 -12.29
CA PRO A 48 -0.55 1.88 -12.62
C PRO A 48 -1.13 0.48 -12.38
N ASN A 49 -0.29 -0.56 -12.41
CA ASN A 49 -0.70 -1.94 -12.15
C ASN A 49 -0.60 -2.32 -10.66
N TRP A 50 -0.26 -1.35 -9.79
CA TRP A 50 -0.21 -1.60 -8.36
C TRP A 50 -1.62 -1.76 -7.81
N GLN A 51 -1.80 -2.79 -6.99
CA GLN A 51 -3.05 -3.03 -6.28
C GLN A 51 -2.84 -2.84 -4.78
N PRO A 52 -3.78 -2.19 -4.07
CA PRO A 52 -3.75 -2.12 -2.62
C PRO A 52 -3.99 -3.49 -2.00
N LEU A 53 -3.57 -3.65 -0.75
CA LEU A 53 -3.99 -4.78 0.06
C LEU A 53 -5.48 -4.63 0.42
N PRO A 54 -6.32 -5.69 0.36
CA PRO A 54 -7.68 -5.59 0.86
C PRO A 54 -7.74 -5.15 2.32
N ALA A 55 -8.74 -4.35 2.66
CA ALA A 55 -8.86 -3.69 3.96
C ALA A 55 -8.82 -4.68 5.13
N GLU A 56 -9.42 -5.86 4.96
CA GLU A 56 -9.45 -6.94 5.94
C GLU A 56 -8.07 -7.55 6.23
N CYS A 57 -7.11 -7.39 5.31
CA CYS A 57 -5.75 -7.89 5.47
C CYS A 57 -4.79 -6.85 6.08
N ILE A 58 -5.23 -5.59 6.24
CA ILE A 58 -4.44 -4.53 6.86
C ILE A 58 -4.42 -4.71 8.38
N LYS A 59 -3.28 -5.15 8.91
CA LYS A 59 -3.05 -5.30 10.35
C LYS A 59 -2.87 -3.95 11.03
N ARG A 60 -3.27 -3.86 12.29
CA ARG A 60 -2.88 -2.74 13.16
C ARG A 60 -1.37 -2.78 13.37
N ALA A 61 -0.68 -1.67 13.12
CA ALA A 61 0.77 -1.60 13.26
C ALA A 61 1.22 -0.15 13.49
N ARG A 62 2.24 0.04 14.33
CA ARG A 62 2.96 1.30 14.37
C ARG A 62 3.93 1.37 13.20
N VAL A 63 3.90 2.47 12.46
CA VAL A 63 4.80 2.72 11.33
C VAL A 63 5.67 3.95 11.59
N SER A 64 6.70 4.13 10.75
CA SER A 64 7.51 5.34 10.84
C SER A 64 6.71 6.59 10.43
N PRO A 65 7.09 7.80 10.89
CA PRO A 65 6.48 9.05 10.43
C PRO A 65 6.52 9.22 8.91
N LYS A 66 7.57 8.70 8.24
CA LYS A 66 7.69 8.72 6.78
C LYS A 66 6.60 7.91 6.09
N SER A 67 6.17 6.81 6.71
CA SER A 67 5.08 5.98 6.18
C SER A 67 3.72 6.65 6.34
N SER A 68 3.41 7.18 7.52
CA SER A 68 2.14 7.88 7.73
C SER A 68 2.05 9.16 6.89
N ALA A 69 3.12 9.96 6.81
CA ALA A 69 3.15 11.16 5.99
C ALA A 69 2.92 10.86 4.49
N ALA A 70 3.47 9.75 3.98
CA ALA A 70 3.24 9.36 2.59
C ALA A 70 1.81 8.88 2.34
N ALA A 71 1.21 8.12 3.26
CA ALA A 71 -0.20 7.74 3.14
C ALA A 71 -1.11 8.97 3.18
N GLN A 72 -0.83 9.94 4.05
CA GLN A 72 -1.56 11.21 4.09
C GLN A 72 -1.43 12.00 2.79
N ALA A 73 -0.21 12.16 2.27
CA ALA A 73 0.01 12.88 1.02
C ALA A 73 -0.71 12.23 -0.18
N LEU A 74 -0.77 10.90 -0.21
CA LEU A 74 -1.49 10.17 -1.27
C LEU A 74 -3.00 10.27 -1.08
N LEU A 75 -3.50 10.21 0.15
CA LEU A 75 -4.90 10.48 0.45
C LEU A 75 -5.30 11.87 -0.06
N ASP A 76 -4.54 12.91 0.28
CA ASP A 76 -4.79 14.28 -0.14
C ASP A 76 -4.76 14.39 -1.68
N TYR A 77 -3.81 13.74 -2.33
CA TYR A 77 -3.73 13.66 -3.79
C TYR A 77 -5.00 13.05 -4.40
N HIS A 78 -5.43 11.87 -3.95
CA HIS A 78 -6.63 11.24 -4.52
C HIS A 78 -7.90 12.04 -4.22
N GLN A 79 -8.01 12.68 -3.05
CA GLN A 79 -9.11 13.60 -2.74
C GLN A 79 -9.14 14.82 -3.67
N GLN A 80 -7.97 15.37 -4.03
CA GLN A 80 -7.89 16.46 -5.00
C GLN A 80 -8.30 16.00 -6.39
N GLN A 81 -7.79 14.85 -6.85
CA GLN A 81 -8.14 14.31 -8.16
C GLN A 81 -9.63 13.98 -8.27
N LEU A 82 -10.25 13.44 -7.21
CA LEU A 82 -11.68 13.10 -7.20
C LEU A 82 -12.58 14.32 -7.52
N LYS A 83 -12.14 15.54 -7.18
CA LYS A 83 -12.88 16.78 -7.46
C LYS A 83 -12.86 17.18 -8.93
N SER A 84 -11.83 16.77 -9.69
CA SER A 84 -11.59 17.23 -11.07
C SER A 84 -11.55 16.12 -12.12
N CYS A 85 -11.59 14.84 -11.72
CA CYS A 85 -11.47 13.71 -12.63
C CYS A 85 -12.75 13.39 -13.40
N SER A 86 -12.60 12.60 -14.47
CA SER A 86 -13.71 12.05 -15.27
C SER A 86 -14.53 11.01 -14.47
N LEU A 87 -15.72 10.66 -14.95
CA LEU A 87 -16.54 9.63 -14.30
C LEU A 87 -15.83 8.28 -14.20
N ASP A 88 -15.08 7.90 -15.23
CA ASP A 88 -14.37 6.62 -15.30
C ASP A 88 -13.21 6.54 -14.30
N GLU A 89 -12.63 7.68 -13.91
CA GLU A 89 -11.53 7.75 -12.95
C GLU A 89 -12.02 7.85 -11.49
N LYS A 90 -13.27 8.26 -11.26
CA LYS A 90 -13.81 8.45 -9.90
C LYS A 90 -13.74 7.21 -9.05
N GLU A 91 -14.06 6.05 -9.62
CA GLU A 91 -14.04 4.77 -8.90
C GLU A 91 -12.63 4.45 -8.40
N TYR A 92 -11.61 4.67 -9.24
CA TYR A 92 -10.21 4.48 -8.87
C TYR A 92 -9.79 5.42 -7.74
N HIS A 93 -10.06 6.72 -7.86
CA HIS A 93 -9.69 7.68 -6.82
C HIS A 93 -10.42 7.41 -5.51
N GLN A 94 -11.71 7.02 -5.57
CA GLN A 94 -12.47 6.64 -4.38
C GLN A 94 -11.88 5.39 -3.70
N ALA A 95 -11.56 4.34 -4.46
CA ALA A 95 -10.94 3.14 -3.92
C ALA A 95 -9.58 3.41 -3.24
N MET A 96 -8.78 4.33 -3.81
CA MET A 96 -7.51 4.73 -3.21
C MET A 96 -7.70 5.57 -1.93
N ILE A 97 -8.70 6.46 -1.90
CA ILE A 97 -9.08 7.22 -0.70
C ILE A 97 -9.45 6.27 0.43
N ASP A 98 -10.32 5.30 0.14
CA ASP A 98 -10.77 4.31 1.13
C ASP A 98 -9.59 3.49 1.67
N HIS A 99 -8.69 3.05 0.78
CA HIS A 99 -7.47 2.34 1.16
C HIS A 99 -6.57 3.16 2.10
N TYR A 100 -6.27 4.42 1.77
CA TYR A 100 -5.39 5.24 2.62
C TYR A 100 -6.05 5.65 3.94
N ASN A 101 -7.36 5.86 3.97
CA ASN A 101 -8.10 6.07 5.20
C ASN A 101 -7.98 4.86 6.14
N VAL A 102 -8.24 3.65 5.64
CA VAL A 102 -8.10 2.41 6.43
C VAL A 102 -6.67 2.25 6.93
N LEU A 103 -5.65 2.55 6.11
CA LEU A 103 -4.27 2.49 6.56
C LEU A 103 -3.98 3.45 7.71
N LEU A 104 -4.39 4.71 7.58
CA LEU A 104 -4.16 5.72 8.60
C LEU A 104 -4.89 5.38 9.90
N GLU A 105 -6.11 4.83 9.83
CA GLU A 105 -6.86 4.32 11.00
C GLU A 105 -6.11 3.16 11.66
N ARG A 106 -5.70 2.16 10.86
CA ARG A 106 -4.98 0.96 11.36
C ARG A 106 -3.58 1.29 11.90
N TRP A 107 -2.99 2.40 11.46
CA TRP A 107 -1.73 2.93 11.98
C TRP A 107 -1.90 3.87 13.17
N GLY A 108 -3.15 4.14 13.60
CA GLY A 108 -3.46 4.98 14.75
C GLY A 108 -3.19 6.46 14.52
N ILE A 109 -3.25 6.91 13.26
CA ILE A 109 -3.04 8.32 12.88
C ILE A 109 -4.37 9.09 12.92
N ILE A 110 -5.45 8.46 12.49
CA ILE A 110 -6.82 9.00 12.51
C ILE A 110 -7.75 8.06 13.28
N LYS A 111 -8.93 8.57 13.65
CA LYS A 111 -9.94 7.85 14.44
C LYS A 111 -11.05 7.28 13.58
#